data_AF-F2T6U9-F1
#
_entry.id   AF-F2T6U9-F1
#
_cell.length_a   1.000
_cell.length_b   1.000
_cell.length_c   1.000
_cell.angle_alpha   90.00
_cell.angle_beta   90.00
_cell.angle_gamma   90.00
#
_symmetry.space_group_name_H-M   'P 1'
#
loop_
_entity.id
_entity.type
_entity.pdbx_description
1 polymer ?
#
loop_
_entity_poly.entity_id
_entity_poly.type
_entity_poly.pdbx_seq_one_letter_code
_entity_poly.pdbx_strand_id
1 'polypeptide(L)' 'MNFVDKFVKAARKSDDIQGTGCVTLAALLAALQVSKVKLTDVPVVCFGAGLVGTDIAAQIRDATAAESQKSKDEALK' A
#
# COMPACT_ATOMS: atom_id res chain seq x y z
N MET A 1 22.13 -7.74 -13.72
CA MET A 1 21.57 -6.91 -12.63
C MET A 1 22.06 -7.53 -11.34
N ASN A 2 22.99 -6.88 -10.65
CA ASN A 2 23.78 -7.55 -9.61
C ASN A 2 23.08 -7.45 -8.25
N PHE A 3 23.44 -8.32 -7.32
CA PHE A 3 22.82 -8.41 -5.98
C PHE A 3 22.76 -7.06 -5.26
N VAL A 4 23.82 -6.25 -5.38
CA VAL A 4 23.91 -4.91 -4.81
C VAL A 4 22.86 -3.95 -5.40
N ASP A 5 22.61 -3.99 -6.72
CA ASP A 5 21.57 -3.14 -7.36
C ASP A 5 20.17 -3.44 -6.82
N LYS A 6 19.92 -4.71 -6.44
CA LYS A 6 18.65 -5.14 -5.87
C LYS A 6 18.45 -4.57 -4.47
N PHE A 7 19.49 -4.56 -3.64
CA PHE A 7 19.48 -3.94 -2.31
C PHE A 7 19.40 -2.42 -2.38
N VAL A 8 20.17 -1.79 -3.27
CA VAL A 8 20.13 -0.34 -3.46
C VAL A 8 18.77 0.11 -3.98
N LYS A 9 18.16 -0.59 -4.95
CA LYS A 9 16.78 -0.29 -5.38
C LYS A 9 15.75 -0.49 -4.26
N ALA A 10 15.93 -1.49 -3.41
CA ALA A 10 15.03 -1.72 -2.28
C ALA A 10 15.14 -0.61 -1.22
N ALA A 11 16.36 -0.14 -0.94
CA ALA A 11 16.64 0.95 0.00
C ALA A 11 16.31 2.34 -0.56
N ARG A 12 16.22 2.48 -1.88
CA ARG A 12 16.06 3.75 -2.61
C ARG A 12 14.70 3.85 -3.31
N LYS A 13 13.65 3.25 -2.75
CA LYS A 13 12.29 3.69 -3.08
C LYS A 13 12.16 5.13 -2.60
N SER A 14 11.75 6.06 -3.48
CA SER A 14 11.73 7.48 -3.14
C SER A 14 10.90 7.72 -1.89
N ASP A 15 11.38 8.59 -1.00
CA ASP A 15 10.60 9.06 0.15
C ASP A 15 9.27 9.65 -0.29
N ASP A 16 9.22 10.27 -1.48
CA ASP A 16 7.96 10.75 -2.06
C ASP A 16 6.93 9.62 -2.25
N ILE A 17 7.35 8.42 -2.63
CA ILE A 17 6.44 7.30 -2.91
C ILE A 17 6.12 6.53 -1.62
N GLN A 18 7.12 6.26 -0.78
CA GLN A 18 6.92 5.54 0.48
C GLN A 18 6.29 6.42 1.56
N GLY A 19 6.76 7.66 1.70
CA GLY A 19 6.22 8.66 2.60
C GLY A 19 4.78 9.01 2.24
N THR A 20 4.47 9.26 0.97
CA THR A 20 3.08 9.51 0.53
C THR A 20 2.19 8.28 0.75
N GLY A 21 2.70 7.08 0.48
CA GLY A 21 1.97 5.84 0.78
C GLY A 21 1.70 5.64 2.28
N CYS A 22 2.70 5.94 3.12
CA CYS A 22 2.60 5.84 4.58
C CYS A 22 1.54 6.79 5.16
N VAL A 23 1.57 8.08 4.80
CA VAL A 23 0.58 9.05 5.30
C VAL A 23 -0.84 8.74 4.79
N THR A 24 -0.96 8.26 3.55
CA THR A 24 -2.25 7.84 2.98
C THR A 24 -2.82 6.65 3.74
N LEU A 25 -2.00 5.63 4.02
CA LEU A 25 -2.42 4.46 4.79
C LEU A 25 -2.77 4.82 6.24
N ALA A 26 -1.98 5.69 6.88
CA ALA A 26 -2.28 6.15 8.23
C ALA A 26 -3.63 6.88 8.32
N ALA A 27 -3.91 7.77 7.35
CA ALA A 27 -5.20 8.45 7.26
C ALA A 27 -6.36 7.47 7.02
N LEU A 28 -6.17 6.48 6.15
CA LEU A 28 -7.16 5.43 5.89
C LEU A 28 -7.47 4.62 7.15
N LEU A 29 -6.44 4.13 7.85
CA LEU A 29 -6.59 3.37 9.10
C LEU A 29 -7.26 4.20 10.20
N ALA A 30 -6.94 5.49 10.33
CA ALA A 30 -7.60 6.38 11.27
C ALA A 30 -9.10 6.54 10.94
N ALA A 31 -9.45 6.71 9.67
CA ALA A 31 -10.85 6.80 9.24
C ALA A 31 -11.63 5.50 9.50
N LEU A 32 -11.00 4.35 9.26
CA LEU A 32 -11.55 3.02 9.55
C LEU A 32 -11.79 2.82 11.05
N GLN A 33 -10.85 3.23 11.89
CA GLN A 33 -10.97 3.16 13.34
C GLN A 33 -12.16 3.98 13.86
N VAL A 34 -12.36 5.20 13.34
CA VAL A 34 -13.52 6.04 13.70
C VAL A 34 -14.83 5.42 13.21
N SER A 35 -14.82 4.85 12.01
CA SER A 35 -16.00 4.24 11.38
C SER A 35 -16.33 2.84 11.92
N LYS A 36 -15.44 2.24 12.71
CA LYS A 36 -15.52 0.85 13.19
C LYS A 36 -15.66 -0.19 12.05
N VAL A 37 -15.04 0.10 10.91
CA VAL A 37 -15.00 -0.81 9.75
C VAL A 37 -13.57 -1.35 9.62
N LYS A 38 -13.41 -2.60 9.16
CA LYS A 38 -12.10 -3.19 8.92
C LYS A 38 -11.59 -2.82 7.55
N LEU A 39 -10.26 -2.78 7.39
CA LEU A 39 -9.64 -2.52 6.08
C LEU A 39 -10.05 -3.55 5.03
N THR A 40 -10.30 -4.79 5.45
CA THR A 40 -10.69 -5.92 4.59
C THR A 40 -12.10 -5.81 4.00
N ASP A 41 -12.93 -4.94 4.56
CA ASP A 41 -14.35 -4.82 4.21
C ASP A 41 -14.61 -3.59 3.34
N VAL A 42 -13.59 -2.76 3.09
CA VAL A 42 -13.72 -1.50 2.35
C VAL A 42 -13.06 -1.60 0.97
N PRO A 43 -13.81 -1.42 -0.12
CA PRO A 43 -13.22 -1.31 -1.44
C PRO A 43 -12.44 0.00 -1.58
N VAL A 44 -11.17 -0.09 -1.94
CA VAL A 44 -10.30 1.07 -2.20
C VAL A 44 -10.15 1.28 -3.69
N VAL A 45 -10.48 2.48 -4.18
CA VAL A 45 -10.32 2.86 -5.59
C VAL A 45 -9.24 3.93 -5.70
N CYS A 46 -8.21 3.66 -6.51
CA CYS A 46 -7.17 4.63 -6.81
C CYS A 46 -7.51 5.39 -8.09
N PHE A 47 -7.83 6.68 -7.97
CA PHE A 47 -8.10 7.53 -9.14
C PHE A 47 -6.79 8.09 -9.69
N GLY A 48 -6.22 7.40 -10.68
CA GLY A 48 -4.96 7.74 -11.34
C GLY A 48 -4.01 6.55 -11.43
N ALA A 49 -3.75 6.06 -12.63
CA ALA A 49 -2.94 4.86 -12.89
C ALA A 49 -1.49 5.19 -13.33
N GLY A 50 -0.96 6.32 -12.87
CA GLY A 50 0.46 6.65 -13.07
C GLY A 50 1.36 5.80 -12.16
N LEU A 51 2.66 5.76 -12.46
CA LEU A 51 3.65 4.95 -11.73
C LEU A 51 3.55 5.11 -10.20
N VAL A 52 3.48 6.37 -9.72
CA VAL A 52 3.35 6.70 -8.30
C VAL A 52 2.02 6.21 -7.70
N GLY A 53 0.92 6.38 -8.45
CA GLY A 53 -0.41 5.94 -8.01
C GLY A 53 -0.50 4.42 -7.86
N THR A 54 0.08 3.68 -8.80
CA THR A 54 0.15 2.22 -8.73
C THR A 54 1.02 1.72 -7.57
N ASP A 55 2.11 2.41 -7.25
CA ASP A 55 2.97 2.06 -6.13
C ASP A 55 2.30 2.30 -4.76
N ILE A 56 1.51 3.37 -4.63
CA ILE A 56 0.71 3.65 -3.43
C ILE A 56 -0.40 2.59 -3.28
N ALA A 57 -1.12 2.27 -4.37
CA ALA A 57 -2.14 1.22 -4.35
C ALA A 57 -1.56 -0.15 -3.96
N ALA A 58 -0.33 -0.46 -4.41
CA ALA A 58 0.38 -1.66 -4.02
C ALA A 58 0.73 -1.68 -2.52
N GLN A 59 1.06 -0.54 -1.92
CA GLN A 59 1.29 -0.43 -0.46
C GLN A 59 0.01 -0.66 0.33
N ILE A 60 -1.13 -0.12 -0.12
CA ILE A 60 -2.42 -0.35 0.53
C ILE A 60 -2.80 -1.83 0.44
N ARG A 61 -2.70 -2.45 -0.73
CA ARG A 61 -2.92 -3.91 -0.89
C ARG A 61 -2.04 -4.73 0.04
N ASP A 62 -0.75 -4.40 0.13
CA ASP A 62 0.20 -5.13 0.97
C ASP A 62 -0.19 -4.99 2.47
N ALA A 63 -0.70 -3.83 2.89
CA ALA A 63 -1.25 -3.64 4.23
C ALA A 63 -2.55 -4.43 4.46
N THR A 64 -3.47 -4.43 3.49
CA THR A 64 -4.70 -5.24 3.53
C THR A 64 -4.38 -6.74 3.63
N ALA A 65 -3.37 -7.22 2.89
CA ALA A 65 -2.91 -8.60 2.97
C ALA A 65 -2.32 -8.92 4.35
N ALA A 66 -1.55 -8.00 4.94
CA ALA A 66 -1.00 -8.17 6.28
C ALA A 66 -2.08 -8.23 7.37
N GLU A 67 -3.15 -7.43 7.25
CA GLU A 67 -4.27 -7.42 8.20
C GLU A 67 -5.20 -8.64 8.02
N SER A 68 -5.45 -9.06 6.77
CA SER A 68 -6.36 -10.16 6.46
C SER A 68 -5.76 -11.57 6.57
N GLN A 69 -4.43 -11.69 6.68
CA GLN A 69 -3.68 -12.94 6.52
C GLN A 69 -3.96 -13.67 5.18
N LYS A 70 -4.47 -12.95 4.17
CA LYS A 70 -4.77 -13.50 2.84
C LYS A 70 -3.62 -13.25 1.87
N SER A 71 -3.62 -14.00 0.76
CA SER A 71 -2.63 -13.78 -0.31
C SER A 71 -2.81 -12.40 -0.94
N LYS A 72 -1.73 -11.85 -1.53
CA LYS A 72 -1.78 -10.52 -2.19
C LYS A 72 -2.81 -10.45 -3.33
N ASP A 73 -3.03 -11.57 -4.02
CA ASP A 73 -4.03 -11.71 -5.07
C ASP A 73 -5.48 -11.71 -4.56
N GLU A 74 -5.69 -12.19 -3.32
CA GLU A 74 -6.99 -12.10 -2.65
C GLU A 74 -7.23 -10.71 -2.06
N ALA A 75 -6.19 -10.01 -1.62
CA ALA A 75 -6.27 -8.63 -1.12
C ALA A 75 -6.45 -7.58 -2.23
N LEU A 76 -6.36 -7.98 -3.50
CA LEU A 76 -6.67 -7.14 -4.67
C LEU A 76 -8.16 -7.13 -5.03
N LYS A 77 -8.93 -8.08 -4.49
CA LYS A 77 -10.36 -8.26 -4.78
C LYS A 77 -11.20 -7.57 -3.71
#